data_AF-A0A150WWM9-F1
#
_entry.id   AF-A0A150WWM9-F1
#
_cell.length_a   1.000
_cell.length_b   1.000
_cell.length_c   1.000
_cell.angle_alpha   90.00
_cell.angle_beta   90.00
_cell.angle_gamma   90.00
#
_symmetry.space_group_name_H-M   'P 1'
#
loop_
_entity.id
_entity.type
_entity.pdbx_description
1 polymer ?
#
loop_
_entity_poly.entity_id
_entity_poly.type
_entity_poly.pdbx_seq_one_letter_code
_entity_poly.pdbx_strand_id
1 'polypeptide(L)'
;MKKVGEFLKKSREARNLSQGDVSTHLGYNTPQFISNWERGLSLPPVTTLKSLAKLYKINADELFQMILEEHLEQTAESLRQKFEEENLKYSKQRKSRTALSGS
;
A
#
# COMPACT_ATOMS: atom_id res chain seq x y z
N MET A 1 -0.73 -2.11 -2.35
CA MET A 1 -1.58 -2.50 -1.22
C MET A 1 -2.74 -3.41 -1.65
N LYS A 2 -2.66 -4.11 -2.79
CA LYS A 2 -3.72 -5.05 -3.20
C LYS A 2 -3.68 -6.31 -2.34
N LYS A 3 -2.48 -6.81 -2.00
CA LYS A 3 -2.33 -8.02 -1.19
C LYS A 3 -2.89 -7.81 0.22
N VAL A 4 -2.49 -6.72 0.88
CA VAL A 4 -3.02 -6.31 2.20
C VAL A 4 -4.52 -6.07 2.16
N GLY A 5 -5.03 -5.34 1.15
CA GLY A 5 -6.46 -5.05 1.04
C GLY A 5 -7.31 -6.31 0.90
N GLU A 6 -6.89 -7.25 0.04
CA GLU A 6 -7.55 -8.55 -0.11
C GLU A 6 -7.49 -9.39 1.18
N PHE A 7 -6.36 -9.36 1.87
CA PHE A 7 -6.20 -10.06 3.15
C PHE A 7 -7.16 -9.50 4.23
N LEU A 8 -7.27 -8.18 4.35
CA LEU A 8 -8.20 -7.53 5.28
C LEU A 8 -9.64 -7.91 4.97
N LYS A 9 -10.03 -7.88 3.69
CA LYS A 9 -11.37 -8.28 3.23
C LYS A 9 -11.68 -9.74 3.61
N LYS A 10 -10.78 -10.66 3.28
CA LYS A 10 -10.93 -12.09 3.62
C LYS A 10 -11.01 -12.31 5.12
N SER A 11 -10.19 -11.61 5.89
CA SER A 11 -10.17 -11.68 7.35
C SER A 11 -11.48 -11.18 7.97
N ARG A 12 -12.03 -10.08 7.44
CA ARG A 12 -13.35 -9.55 7.81
C ARG A 12 -14.46 -10.56 7.51
N GLU A 13 -14.49 -11.09 6.29
CA GLU A 13 -15.51 -12.04 5.83
C GLU A 13 -15.44 -13.36 6.60
N ALA A 14 -14.26 -13.83 6.97
CA ALA A 14 -14.05 -15.01 7.83
C ALA A 14 -14.59 -14.83 9.26
N ARG A 15 -14.94 -13.60 9.66
CA ARG A 15 -15.62 -13.28 10.93
C ARG A 15 -17.10 -12.95 10.73
N ASN A 16 -17.64 -13.08 9.52
CA ASN A 16 -19.00 -12.71 9.14
C ASN A 16 -19.33 -11.24 9.42
N LEU A 17 -18.35 -10.35 9.30
CA LEU A 17 -18.52 -8.92 9.53
C LEU A 17 -18.76 -8.19 8.21
N SER A 18 -19.68 -7.23 8.18
CA SER A 18 -19.79 -6.24 7.12
C SER A 18 -18.72 -5.15 7.28
N GLN A 19 -18.45 -4.37 6.23
CA GLN A 19 -17.59 -3.18 6.35
C GLN A 19 -18.17 -2.16 7.35
N GLY A 20 -19.50 -2.11 7.48
CA GLY A 20 -20.19 -1.28 8.48
C GLY A 20 -19.88 -1.72 9.90
N ASP A 21 -19.90 -3.02 10.20
CA ASP A 21 -19.59 -3.54 11.54
C ASP A 21 -18.17 -3.18 11.98
N VAL A 22 -17.21 -3.29 11.05
CA VAL A 22 -15.81 -2.88 11.29
C VAL A 22 -15.71 -1.38 11.52
N SER A 23 -16.39 -0.58 10.70
CA SER A 23 -16.45 0.88 10.86
C SER A 23 -16.94 1.27 12.26
N THR A 24 -18.08 0.71 12.68
CA THR A 24 -18.67 0.95 14.00
C THR A 24 -17.73 0.51 15.12
N HIS A 25 -17.10 -0.65 14.99
CA HIS A 25 -16.14 -1.15 15.99
C HIS A 25 -14.93 -0.24 16.16
N LEU A 26 -14.45 0.37 15.07
CA LEU A 26 -13.31 1.28 15.08
C LEU A 26 -13.68 2.74 15.39
N GLY A 27 -14.96 3.04 15.64
CA GLY A 27 -15.44 4.39 15.93
C GLY A 27 -15.51 5.31 14.71
N TYR A 28 -15.57 4.76 13.50
CA TYR A 28 -15.77 5.53 12.29
C TYR A 28 -17.26 5.69 11.96
N ASN A 29 -17.63 6.88 11.49
CA ASN A 29 -18.98 7.20 11.06
C ASN A 29 -19.34 6.62 9.68
N THR A 30 -18.36 6.10 8.93
CA THR A 30 -18.58 5.60 7.55
C THR A 30 -17.68 4.40 7.21
N PRO A 31 -18.23 3.38 6.51
CA PRO A 31 -17.46 2.23 6.05
C PRO A 31 -16.49 2.56 4.90
N GLN A 32 -16.47 3.80 4.40
CA GLN A 32 -15.62 4.21 3.27
C GLN A 32 -14.13 3.98 3.55
N PHE A 33 -13.68 4.14 4.79
CA PHE A 33 -12.29 3.84 5.17
C PHE A 33 -11.97 2.37 4.95
N ILE A 34 -12.86 1.48 5.41
CA ILE A 34 -12.69 0.03 5.28
C ILE A 34 -12.69 -0.37 3.80
N SER A 35 -13.61 0.20 3.01
CA SER A 35 -13.65 0.00 1.56
C SER A 35 -12.38 0.49 0.85
N ASN A 36 -11.80 1.61 1.26
CA ASN A 36 -10.54 2.11 0.71
C ASN A 36 -9.38 1.17 1.03
N TRP A 37 -9.32 0.65 2.26
CA TRP A 37 -8.30 -0.32 2.66
C TRP A 37 -8.40 -1.62 1.88
N GLU A 38 -9.61 -2.17 1.77
CA GLU A 38 -9.86 -3.44 1.08
C GLU A 38 -9.62 -3.36 -0.43
N ARG A 39 -9.74 -2.17 -1.03
CA ARG A 39 -9.38 -1.91 -2.44
C ARG A 39 -7.92 -1.50 -2.63
N GLY A 40 -7.15 -1.41 -1.55
CA GLY A 40 -5.75 -1.00 -1.58
C GLY A 40 -5.52 0.45 -1.97
N LEU A 41 -6.53 1.33 -1.82
CA LEU A 41 -6.42 2.76 -2.09
C LEU A 41 -5.72 3.53 -0.97
N SER A 42 -5.79 3.02 0.25
CA SER A 42 -5.07 3.55 1.41
C SER A 42 -4.77 2.42 2.39
N LEU A 43 -3.90 2.69 3.37
CA LEU A 43 -3.61 1.76 4.45
C LEU A 43 -4.42 2.10 5.71
N PRO A 44 -4.74 1.10 6.56
CA PRO A 44 -5.18 1.36 7.91
C PRO A 44 -4.10 2.12 8.69
N PRO A 45 -4.46 3.11 9.52
CA PRO A 45 -3.51 3.75 10.42
C PRO A 45 -2.86 2.73 11.37
N VAL A 46 -1.58 2.92 11.71
CA VAL A 46 -0.87 2.03 12.65
C VAL A 46 -1.61 1.88 13.98
N THR A 47 -2.26 2.96 14.43
CA THR A 47 -3.07 2.98 15.66
C THR A 47 -4.28 2.06 15.63
N THR A 48 -4.79 1.69 14.45
CA THR A 48 -5.96 0.79 14.31
C THR A 48 -5.58 -0.67 14.13
N LEU A 49 -4.31 -0.98 13.85
CA LEU A 49 -3.87 -2.34 13.54
C LEU A 49 -4.13 -3.32 14.69
N LYS A 50 -3.89 -2.90 15.95
CA LYS A 50 -4.19 -3.75 17.12
C LYS A 50 -5.69 -4.06 17.24
N SER A 51 -6.55 -3.07 16.96
CA SER A 51 -8.00 -3.26 17.00
C SER A 51 -8.48 -4.16 15.87
N LEU A 52 -7.97 -3.97 14.65
CA LEU A 52 -8.25 -4.86 13.52
C LEU A 52 -7.77 -6.29 13.79
N ALA A 53 -6.56 -6.44 14.33
CA ALA A 53 -6.00 -7.74 14.65
C ALA A 53 -6.87 -8.51 15.65
N LYS A 54 -7.30 -7.82 16.71
CA LYS A 54 -8.23 -8.38 17.70
C LYS A 54 -9.58 -8.73 17.07
N LEU A 55 -10.17 -7.84 16.28
CA LEU A 55 -11.47 -8.03 15.65
C LEU A 55 -11.47 -9.23 14.69
N TYR A 56 -10.40 -9.36 13.91
CA TYR A 56 -10.25 -10.44 12.92
C TYR A 56 -9.69 -11.74 13.51
N LYS A 57 -9.19 -11.71 14.75
CA LYS A 57 -8.47 -12.80 15.42
C LYS A 57 -7.23 -13.23 14.64
N ILE A 58 -6.42 -12.25 14.27
CA ILE A 58 -5.10 -12.41 13.64
C ILE A 58 -4.03 -11.84 14.56
N ASN A 59 -2.78 -12.26 14.39
CA ASN A 59 -1.67 -11.68 15.13
C ASN A 59 -1.39 -10.26 14.62
N ALA A 60 -1.21 -9.29 15.52
CA ALA A 60 -0.97 -7.91 15.16
C ALA A 60 0.39 -7.69 14.50
N ASP A 61 1.42 -8.43 14.91
CA ASP A 61 2.76 -8.38 14.33
C ASP A 61 2.78 -9.00 12.94
N GLU A 62 2.01 -10.08 12.71
CA GLU A 62 1.84 -10.65 11.36
C GLU A 62 1.15 -9.66 10.41
N LEU A 63 0.08 -8.99 10.87
CA LEU A 63 -0.59 -7.95 10.09
C LEU A 63 0.36 -6.79 9.76
N PHE A 64 1.13 -6.34 10.76
CA PHE A 64 2.12 -5.28 10.58
C PHE A 64 3.20 -5.69 9.55
N GLN A 65 3.74 -6.90 9.69
CA GLN A 65 4.78 -7.42 8.81
C GLN A 65 4.30 -7.50 7.36
N MET A 66 3.08 -7.99 7.13
CA MET A 66 2.48 -8.03 5.80
C MET A 66 2.36 -6.64 5.17
N ILE A 67 1.94 -5.64 5.96
CA ILE A 67 1.85 -4.24 5.50
C ILE A 67 3.23 -3.69 5.16
N LEU A 68 4.22 -3.94 6.02
CA LEU A 68 5.60 -3.48 5.82
C LEU A 68 6.21 -4.07 4.55
N GLU A 69 6.08 -5.39 4.35
CA GLU A 69 6.61 -6.09 3.18
C GLU A 69 6.02 -5.54 1.87
N GLU A 70 4.69 -5.42 1.77
CA GLU A 70 4.08 -4.87 0.56
C GLU A 70 4.48 -3.41 0.34
N HIS A 71 4.61 -2.61 1.41
CA HIS A 71 5.05 -1.22 1.29
C HIS A 71 6.49 -1.10 0.78
N LEU A 72 7.40 -1.95 1.29
CA LEU A 72 8.79 -1.99 0.85
C LEU A 72 8.90 -2.42 -0.61
N GLU A 73 8.17 -3.44 -1.04
CA GLU A 73 8.11 -3.89 -2.44
C GLU A 73 7.72 -2.72 -3.37
N GLN A 74 6.61 -2.05 -3.06
CA GLN A 74 6.09 -0.95 -3.88
C GLN A 74 7.02 0.27 -3.89
N THR A 75 7.63 0.57 -2.76
CA THR A 75 8.58 1.69 -2.64
C THR A 75 9.84 1.40 -3.46
N ALA A 76 10.38 0.19 -3.34
CA ALA A 76 11.56 -0.22 -4.11
C ALA A 76 11.30 -0.19 -5.62
N GLU A 77 10.15 -0.67 -6.07
CA GLU A 77 9.74 -0.62 -7.47
C GLU A 77 9.63 0.82 -7.98
N SER A 78 8.94 1.70 -7.24
CA SER A 78 8.80 3.11 -7.62
C SER A 78 10.13 3.85 -7.68
N LEU A 79 11.03 3.58 -6.71
CA LEU A 79 12.37 4.17 -6.69
C LEU A 79 13.20 3.70 -7.89
N ARG A 80 13.13 2.42 -8.23
CA ARG A 80 13.82 1.85 -9.39
C ARG A 80 13.36 2.50 -10.69
N GLN A 81 12.05 2.61 -10.90
CA GLN A 81 11.48 3.24 -12.09
C GLN A 81 11.95 4.70 -12.24
N LYS A 82 11.85 5.49 -11.16
CA LYS A 82 12.32 6.90 -11.16
C LYS A 82 13.81 7.01 -11.46
N PHE A 83 14.62 6.12 -10.89
CA PHE A 83 16.07 6.10 -11.14
C PHE A 83 16.39 5.77 -12.59
N GLU A 84 15.71 4.80 -13.19
CA GLU A 84 15.87 4.42 -14.60
C GLU A 84 15.44 5.54 -15.56
N GLU A 85 14.30 6.17 -15.30
CA GLU A 85 13.82 7.33 -16.05
C GLU A 85 14.84 8.47 -16.05
N GLU A 86 15.42 8.76 -14.88
CA GLU A 86 16.39 9.83 -14.73
C GLU A 86 17.70 9.52 -15.45
N ASN A 87 18.20 8.29 -15.35
CA ASN A 87 19.37 7.84 -16.11
C ASN A 87 19.15 7.91 -17.63
N LEU A 88 17.96 7.57 -18.10
CA LEU A 88 17.60 7.69 -19.51
C LEU A 88 17.62 9.15 -19.97
N LYS A 89 17.08 10.09 -19.18
CA LYS A 89 17.15 11.53 -19.50
C LYS A 89 18.59 12.02 -19.58
N TYR A 90 19.44 11.67 -18.61
CA TYR A 90 20.85 12.04 -18.61
C TYR A 90 21.59 11.49 -19.84
N SER A 91 21.36 10.23 -20.21
CA SER A 91 22.01 9.62 -21.37
C SER A 91 21.62 10.28 -22.70
N LYS A 92 20.34 10.68 -22.85
CA LYS A 92 19.83 11.41 -24.03
C LYS A 92 20.44 12.81 -24.13
N GLN A 93 20.54 13.53 -23.01
CA GLN A 93 21.11 14.88 -22.97
C GLN A 93 22.62 14.89 -23.31
N ARG A 94 23.37 13.86 -22.92
CA ARG A 94 24.79 13.74 -23.30
C ARG A 94 24.96 13.50 -24.80
N LYS A 95 24.19 12.59 -25.39
CA LYS A 95 24.25 12.29 -26.83
C LYS A 95 23.94 13.51 -27.70
N SER A 96 22.98 14.36 -27.31
CA SER A 96 22.67 15.58 -28.08
C SER A 96 23.79 16.61 -28.00
N ARG A 97 24.44 16.78 -26.84
CA ARG A 97 25.56 17.73 -26.66
C ARG A 97 26.79 17.35 -27.46
N THR A 98 27.12 16.07 -27.58
CA THR A 98 28.30 15.61 -28.35
C THR A 98 28.10 15.74 -29.87
N ALA A 99 26.86 15.71 -30.36
CA ALA A 99 26.54 15.87 -31.78
C ALA A 99 26.64 17.34 -32.29
N LEU A 100 26.57 18.32 -31.38
CA LEU A 100 26.61 19.76 -31.72
C LEU A 100 28.02 20.39 -31.68
N SER A 101 29.02 19.69 -31.13
CA SER A 101 30.39 20.22 -30.99
C SER A 101 31.37 19.69 -32.06
N GLY A 102 30.88 18.92 -33.03
CA GLY A 102 31.70 18.27 -34.07
C GLY A 102 31.39 18.73 -35.49
N SER A 103 30.77 19.91 -35.67
CA SER A 103 30.47 20.54 -36.96
C SER A 103 31.08 21.93 -37.03
#